data_AF-A0A316I2I5-F1
#
_entry.id   AF-A0A316I2I5-F1
#
_cell.length_a   1.000
_cell.length_b   1.000
_cell.length_c   1.000
_cell.angle_alpha   90.00
_cell.angle_beta   90.00
_cell.angle_gamma   90.00
#
_symmetry.space_group_name_H-M   'P 1'
#
loop_
_entity.id
_entity.type
_entity.pdbx_description
1 polymer ?
#
loop_
_entity_poly.entity_id
_entity_poly.type
_entity_poly.pdbx_seq_one_letter_code
_entity_poly.pdbx_strand_id
1 'polypeptide(L)'
;MLDPSETAKVSVTVRNNTNTVQRVKTVRISGTALALTFFSYDTTVPFDVPPKSEETRSFPLEPTDLGSQAIGLLPVTVEVIDVQRESIASVRTTGDIRGSLWSVYGAFGLGVLVLTALSWAGALIALARRRLPANRWQRAMRFLPAGIGTGLIAVISLSVLRLVAPSPSAEIPFIVGAAAAALLLGYVTPHPGEQQPSEMDTVRIQR
;
A
#
# COMPACT_ATOMS: atom_id res chain seq x y z
N MET A 1 3.06 -15.75 -12.31
CA MET A 1 1.89 -14.95 -12.72
C MET A 1 0.65 -15.67 -12.23
N LEU A 2 -0.32 -14.95 -11.70
CA LEU A 2 -1.63 -15.46 -11.28
C LEU A 2 -2.70 -14.75 -12.13
N ASP A 3 -3.40 -15.51 -12.96
CA ASP A 3 -4.47 -15.01 -13.81
C ASP A 3 -5.79 -15.67 -13.38
N PRO A 4 -6.84 -14.89 -13.05
CA PRO A 4 -8.12 -15.45 -12.62
C PRO A 4 -8.83 -16.28 -13.70
N SER A 5 -8.44 -16.15 -14.97
CA SER A 5 -9.01 -16.91 -16.09
C SER A 5 -8.26 -18.20 -16.41
N GLU A 6 -7.11 -18.46 -15.78
CA GLU A 6 -6.26 -19.62 -16.04
C GLU A 6 -5.96 -20.40 -14.76
N THR A 7 -5.95 -21.73 -14.85
CA THR A 7 -5.45 -22.58 -13.75
C THR A 7 -3.93 -22.44 -13.66
N ALA A 8 -3.45 -21.91 -12.53
CA ALA A 8 -2.03 -21.77 -12.28
C ALA A 8 -1.46 -23.09 -11.73
N LYS A 9 -0.39 -23.61 -12.35
CA LYS A 9 0.36 -24.75 -11.80
C LYS A 9 1.38 -24.24 -10.79
N VAL A 10 1.12 -24.46 -9.51
CA VAL A 10 2.03 -24.08 -8.42
C VAL A 10 2.91 -25.27 -8.09
N SER A 11 4.23 -25.03 -7.93
CA SER A 11 5.18 -26.04 -7.46
C SER A 11 5.89 -25.51 -6.22
N VAL A 12 5.87 -26.29 -5.15
CA VAL A 12 6.49 -25.95 -3.87
C VAL A 12 7.51 -27.01 -3.53
N THR A 13 8.74 -26.57 -3.29
CA THR A 13 9.84 -27.41 -2.79
C THR A 13 10.06 -27.11 -1.32
N VAL A 14 9.90 -28.12 -0.48
CA VAL A 14 10.10 -28.02 0.96
C VAL A 14 11.35 -28.78 1.32
N ARG A 15 12.33 -28.08 1.89
CA ARG A 15 13.58 -28.66 2.37
C ARG A 15 13.55 -28.81 3.88
N ASN A 16 13.64 -30.03 4.36
CA ASN A 16 13.68 -30.35 5.78
C ASN A 16 15.12 -30.45 6.29
N ASN A 17 15.57 -29.41 6.98
CA ASN A 17 16.90 -29.39 7.59
C ASN A 17 16.94 -30.00 9.00
N THR A 18 15.83 -30.52 9.54
CA THR A 18 15.76 -31.12 10.87
C THR A 18 16.13 -32.61 10.84
N ASN A 19 16.14 -33.24 12.03
CA ASN A 19 16.39 -34.67 12.20
C ASN A 19 15.09 -35.50 12.33
N THR A 20 13.93 -34.87 12.14
CA THR A 20 12.60 -35.48 12.31
C THR A 20 11.79 -35.34 11.03
N VAL A 21 10.85 -36.26 10.79
CA VAL A 21 9.93 -36.14 9.65
C VAL A 21 9.04 -34.92 9.85
N GLN A 22 8.97 -34.05 8.84
CA GLN A 22 8.04 -32.91 8.81
C GLN A 22 6.81 -33.29 8.00
N ARG A 23 5.63 -33.17 8.61
CA ARG A 23 4.36 -33.50 7.96
C ARG A 23 3.68 -32.25 7.47
N VAL A 24 3.68 -32.03 6.16
CA VAL A 24 2.98 -30.92 5.53
C VAL A 24 1.52 -31.34 5.31
N LYS A 25 0.59 -30.47 5.66
CA LYS A 25 -0.85 -30.68 5.44
C LYS A 25 -1.42 -29.70 4.43
N THR A 26 -1.07 -28.43 4.60
CA THR A 26 -1.66 -27.34 3.83
C THR A 26 -0.57 -26.40 3.34
N VAL A 27 -0.70 -25.96 2.09
CA VAL A 27 0.07 -24.84 1.56
C VAL A 27 -0.86 -23.64 1.49
N ARG A 28 -0.48 -22.55 2.14
CA ARG A 28 -1.21 -21.28 2.11
C ARG A 28 -0.48 -20.30 1.22
N ILE A 29 -1.22 -19.66 0.32
CA ILE A 29 -0.70 -18.60 -0.54
C ILE A 29 -1.55 -17.36 -0.26
N SER A 30 -0.93 -16.33 0.30
CA SER A 30 -1.61 -15.08 0.65
C SER A 30 -0.96 -13.89 -0.03
N GLY A 31 -1.78 -12.94 -0.48
CA GLY A 31 -1.33 -11.68 -1.04
C GLY A 31 -1.66 -10.53 -0.11
N THR A 32 -0.65 -9.68 0.16
CA THR A 32 -0.79 -8.56 1.09
C THR A 32 -0.40 -7.25 0.44
N ALA A 33 -1.09 -6.16 0.77
CA ALA A 33 -0.65 -4.80 0.44
C ALA A 33 -0.91 -3.89 1.65
N LEU A 34 0.00 -2.97 1.96
CA LEU A 34 -0.18 -2.02 3.08
C LEU A 34 -0.57 -2.71 4.40
N ALA A 35 0.07 -3.85 4.71
CA ALA A 35 -0.21 -4.71 5.86
C ALA A 35 -1.63 -5.33 5.94
N LEU A 36 -2.42 -5.27 4.86
CA LEU A 36 -3.72 -5.92 4.75
C LEU A 36 -3.64 -7.12 3.81
N THR A 37 -4.29 -8.23 4.18
CA THR A 37 -4.43 -9.41 3.33
C THR A 37 -5.62 -9.27 2.41
N PHE A 38 -5.40 -9.35 1.09
CA PHE A 38 -6.45 -9.23 0.07
C PHE A 38 -6.98 -10.58 -0.39
N PHE A 39 -6.12 -11.59 -0.43
CA PHE A 39 -6.50 -12.96 -0.76
C PHE A 39 -5.67 -13.95 0.05
N SER A 40 -6.25 -15.12 0.31
CA SER A 40 -5.57 -16.25 0.93
C SER A 40 -6.19 -17.54 0.40
N TYR A 41 -5.38 -18.39 -0.22
CA TYR A 41 -5.79 -19.69 -0.70
C TYR A 41 -5.09 -20.78 0.10
N ASP A 42 -5.89 -21.67 0.66
CA ASP A 42 -5.41 -22.84 1.40
C ASP A 42 -5.62 -24.07 0.53
N THR A 43 -4.54 -24.68 0.07
CA THR A 43 -4.60 -25.95 -0.68
C THR A 43 -4.13 -27.08 0.22
N THR A 44 -4.99 -28.09 0.41
CA THR A 44 -4.65 -29.28 1.19
C THR A 44 -3.87 -30.24 0.30
N VAL A 45 -2.56 -30.32 0.54
CA VAL A 45 -1.64 -31.20 -0.20
C VAL A 45 -0.81 -31.92 0.85
N PRO A 46 -1.30 -33.07 1.38
CA PRO A 46 -0.60 -33.77 2.43
C PRO A 46 0.63 -34.50 1.87
N PHE A 47 1.80 -34.25 2.46
CA PHE A 47 3.02 -35.01 2.17
C PHE A 47 4.01 -34.92 3.32
N ASP A 48 4.81 -35.97 3.46
CA ASP A 48 5.86 -36.05 4.46
C ASP A 48 7.20 -35.68 3.81
N VAL A 49 8.01 -34.89 4.52
CA VAL A 49 9.37 -34.55 4.12
C VAL A 49 10.33 -35.24 5.10
N PRO A 50 11.06 -36.28 4.65
CA PRO A 50 12.03 -36.98 5.48
C PRO A 50 13.11 -36.05 6.06
N PRO A 51 13.83 -36.48 7.12
CA PRO A 51 14.93 -35.71 7.67
C PRO A 51 16.04 -35.48 6.64
N LYS A 52 16.62 -34.27 6.63
CA LYS A 52 17.73 -33.89 5.74
C LYS A 52 17.45 -34.05 4.24
N SER A 53 16.18 -34.13 3.84
CA SER A 53 15.77 -34.26 2.45
C SER A 53 14.93 -33.08 2.00
N GLU A 54 14.61 -33.04 0.71
CA GLU A 54 13.66 -32.11 0.14
C GLU A 54 12.60 -32.86 -0.66
N GLU A 55 11.40 -32.32 -0.70
CA GLU A 55 10.28 -32.86 -1.45
C GLU A 55 9.61 -31.75 -2.24
N THR A 56 9.23 -32.06 -3.48
CA THR A 56 8.55 -31.11 -4.36
C THR A 56 7.15 -31.60 -4.67
N ARG A 57 6.16 -30.75 -4.43
CA ARG A 57 4.77 -31.02 -4.79
C ARG A 57 4.26 -29.93 -5.72
N SER A 58 3.61 -30.38 -6.80
CA SER A 58 2.89 -29.49 -7.70
C SER A 58 1.39 -29.73 -7.57
N PHE A 59 0.63 -28.65 -7.59
CA PHE A 59 -0.82 -28.69 -7.52
C PHE A 59 -1.43 -27.58 -8.40
N PRO A 60 -2.63 -27.81 -8.97
CA PRO A 60 -3.37 -26.76 -9.63
C PRO A 60 -3.92 -25.79 -8.57
N LEU A 61 -3.78 -24.50 -8.82
CA LEU A 61 -4.44 -23.43 -8.11
C LEU A 61 -5.43 -22.77 -9.08
N GLU A 62 -6.69 -22.67 -8.68
CA GLU A 62 -7.73 -21.97 -9.43
C GLU A 62 -8.00 -20.62 -8.76
N PRO A 63 -7.37 -19.53 -9.22
CA PRO A 63 -7.50 -18.21 -8.63
C PRO A 63 -8.78 -17.48 -9.11
N THR A 64 -9.92 -18.16 -9.17
CA THR A 64 -11.14 -17.62 -9.80
C THR A 64 -11.61 -16.32 -9.12
N ASP A 65 -11.49 -16.25 -7.79
CA ASP A 65 -11.91 -15.08 -7.01
C ASP A 65 -10.91 -13.91 -7.06
N LEU A 66 -9.67 -14.19 -7.49
CA LEU A 66 -8.54 -13.25 -7.47
C LEU A 66 -8.83 -12.03 -8.37
N GLY A 67 -9.66 -12.22 -9.40
CA GLY A 67 -10.14 -11.16 -10.29
C GLY A 67 -10.93 -10.06 -9.58
N SER A 68 -11.65 -10.39 -8.52
CA SER A 68 -12.42 -9.44 -7.70
C SER A 68 -11.67 -8.94 -6.47
N GLN A 69 -10.53 -9.55 -6.13
CA GLN A 69 -9.82 -9.26 -4.87
C GLN A 69 -8.62 -8.34 -5.06
N ALA A 70 -7.81 -8.56 -6.10
CA ALA A 70 -6.54 -7.86 -6.27
C ALA A 70 -6.16 -7.60 -7.73
N ILE A 71 -5.27 -6.62 -7.96
CA ILE A 71 -4.69 -6.30 -9.27
C ILE A 71 -3.27 -5.73 -9.09
N GLY A 72 -2.35 -6.05 -10.01
CA GLY A 72 -1.01 -5.48 -10.06
C GLY A 72 0.05 -6.36 -9.40
N LEU A 73 1.17 -5.76 -9.01
CA LEU A 73 2.23 -6.46 -8.27
C LEU A 73 1.92 -6.46 -6.78
N LEU A 74 1.81 -7.62 -6.16
CA LEU A 74 1.63 -7.73 -4.71
C LEU A 74 2.70 -8.61 -4.08
N PRO A 75 3.18 -8.28 -2.87
CA PRO A 75 3.83 -9.25 -2.00
C PRO A 75 2.92 -10.47 -1.80
N VAL A 76 3.47 -11.64 -2.09
CA VAL A 76 2.84 -12.93 -1.87
C VAL A 76 3.67 -13.70 -0.86
N THR A 77 3.01 -14.26 0.14
CA THR A 77 3.64 -15.17 1.10
C THR A 77 3.14 -16.57 0.83
N VAL A 78 4.07 -17.51 0.66
CA VAL A 78 3.80 -18.94 0.57
C VAL A 78 4.20 -19.56 1.90
N GLU A 79 3.24 -20.12 2.61
CA GLU A 79 3.42 -20.76 3.91
C GLU A 79 3.11 -22.25 3.80
N VAL A 80 3.94 -23.05 4.46
CA VAL A 80 3.76 -24.49 4.58
C VAL A 80 3.30 -24.77 6.00
N ILE A 81 2.12 -25.37 6.14
CA ILE A 81 1.42 -25.55 7.41
C ILE A 81 1.35 -27.04 7.73
N ASP A 82 1.64 -27.39 8.99
CA ASP A 82 1.64 -28.76 9.49
C ASP A 82 0.23 -29.28 9.87
N VAL A 83 0.20 -30.49 10.46
CA VAL A 83 -1.05 -31.11 10.93
C VAL A 83 -1.63 -30.43 12.18
N GLN A 84 -0.80 -29.72 12.96
CA GLN A 84 -1.16 -28.92 14.13
C GLN A 84 -1.64 -27.50 13.76
N ARG A 85 -1.59 -27.13 12.47
CA ARG A 85 -1.88 -25.78 11.94
C ARG A 85 -0.79 -24.75 12.27
N GLU A 86 0.43 -25.18 12.57
CA GLU A 86 1.58 -24.31 12.73
C GLU A 86 2.32 -24.12 11.40
N SER A 87 2.88 -22.92 11.19
CA SER A 87 3.71 -22.62 10.03
C SER A 87 5.09 -23.23 10.22
N ILE A 88 5.43 -24.20 9.37
CA ILE A 88 6.74 -24.86 9.35
C ILE A 88 7.77 -23.98 8.64
N ALA A 89 7.35 -23.35 7.55
CA ALA A 89 8.20 -22.51 6.71
C ALA A 89 7.35 -21.47 5.99
N SER A 90 7.95 -20.30 5.72
CA SER A 90 7.35 -19.26 4.90
C SER A 90 8.38 -18.65 3.96
N VAL A 91 7.94 -18.30 2.76
CA VAL A 91 8.73 -17.58 1.76
C VAL A 91 7.92 -16.40 1.25
N ARG A 92 8.55 -15.22 1.20
CA ARG A 92 7.96 -14.02 0.61
C ARG A 92 8.50 -13.82 -0.80
N THR A 93 7.60 -13.52 -1.72
CA THR A 93 7.90 -13.26 -3.13
C THR A 93 6.98 -12.16 -3.66
N THR A 94 7.16 -11.76 -4.92
CA THR A 94 6.27 -10.82 -5.60
C THR A 94 5.44 -11.57 -6.64
N GLY A 95 4.12 -11.48 -6.51
CA GLY A 95 3.17 -12.01 -7.48
C GLY A 95 2.71 -10.93 -8.47
N ASP A 96 2.70 -11.26 -9.75
CA ASP A 96 1.99 -10.50 -10.78
C ASP A 96 0.57 -11.02 -10.91
N ILE A 97 -0.40 -10.18 -10.55
CA ILE A 97 -1.83 -10.50 -10.47
C ILE A 97 -2.59 -9.77 -11.56
N ARG A 98 -3.28 -10.55 -12.40
CA ARG A 98 -4.10 -10.05 -13.52
C ARG A 98 -5.59 -9.91 -13.18
N GLY A 99 -5.91 -9.35 -12.02
CA GLY A 99 -7.31 -9.08 -11.68
C GLY A 99 -7.86 -7.78 -12.29
N SER A 100 -9.00 -7.33 -11.75
CA SER A 100 -9.74 -6.16 -12.24
C SER A 100 -9.39 -4.87 -11.51
N LEU A 101 -9.50 -3.72 -12.19
CA LEU A 101 -9.45 -2.39 -11.57
C LEU A 101 -10.60 -2.17 -10.58
N TRP A 102 -11.70 -2.91 -10.73
CA TRP A 102 -12.84 -2.91 -9.81
C TRP A 102 -12.70 -3.91 -8.67
N SER A 103 -11.52 -4.49 -8.48
CA SER A 103 -11.24 -5.37 -7.36
C SER A 103 -11.29 -4.62 -6.02
N VAL A 104 -11.36 -5.34 -4.90
CA VAL A 104 -11.32 -4.76 -3.54
C VAL A 104 -10.09 -3.85 -3.37
N TYR A 105 -8.91 -4.29 -3.84
CA TYR A 105 -7.70 -3.47 -3.83
C TYR A 105 -7.83 -2.20 -4.70
N GLY A 106 -8.40 -2.32 -5.91
CA GLY A 106 -8.61 -1.18 -6.80
C GLY A 106 -9.63 -0.18 -6.24
N ALA A 107 -10.73 -0.66 -5.67
CA ALA A 107 -11.75 0.15 -5.00
C ALA A 107 -11.18 0.86 -3.76
N PHE A 108 -10.34 0.18 -2.98
CA PHE A 108 -9.59 0.81 -1.90
C PHE A 108 -8.72 1.96 -2.41
N GLY A 109 -7.95 1.74 -3.48
CA GLY A 109 -7.17 2.77 -4.14
C GLY A 109 -8.00 3.97 -4.61
N LEU A 110 -9.16 3.72 -5.21
CA LEU A 110 -10.10 4.78 -5.62
C LEU A 110 -10.66 5.56 -4.42
N GLY A 111 -10.98 4.88 -3.31
CA GLY A 111 -11.43 5.53 -2.08
C GLY A 111 -10.36 6.48 -1.53
N VAL A 112 -9.12 6.00 -1.44
CA VAL A 112 -7.97 6.83 -1.04
C VAL A 112 -7.77 8.00 -2.01
N LEU A 113 -7.99 7.80 -3.31
CA LEU A 113 -7.82 8.84 -4.33
C LEU A 113 -8.83 9.97 -4.12
N VAL A 114 -10.10 9.63 -3.92
CA VAL A 114 -11.18 10.58 -3.65
C VAL A 114 -10.89 11.36 -2.36
N LEU A 115 -10.51 10.68 -1.27
CA LEU A 115 -10.17 11.35 -0.01
C LEU A 115 -8.96 12.28 -0.14
N THR A 116 -7.96 11.88 -0.93
CA THR A 116 -6.78 12.69 -1.23
C THR A 116 -7.15 13.93 -2.03
N ALA A 117 -7.98 13.77 -3.07
CA ALA A 117 -8.49 14.87 -3.88
C ALA A 117 -9.32 15.85 -3.06
N LEU A 118 -10.20 15.37 -2.17
CA LEU A 118 -10.97 16.20 -1.25
C LEU A 118 -10.07 16.94 -0.25
N SER A 119 -9.01 16.28 0.24
CA SER A 119 -8.03 16.89 1.15
C SER A 119 -7.28 18.04 0.45
N TRP A 120 -6.83 17.82 -0.79
CA TRP A 120 -6.23 18.86 -1.63
C TRP A 120 -7.22 19.99 -1.91
N ALA A 121 -8.44 19.69 -2.36
CA ALA A 121 -9.46 20.69 -2.64
C ALA A 121 -9.77 21.54 -1.39
N GLY A 122 -9.93 20.91 -0.22
CA GLY A 122 -10.16 21.62 1.03
C GLY A 122 -9.01 22.55 1.42
N ALA A 123 -7.76 22.12 1.24
CA ALA A 123 -6.58 22.94 1.51
C ALA A 123 -6.45 24.12 0.51
N LEU A 124 -6.65 23.86 -0.78
CA LEU A 124 -6.58 24.85 -1.85
C LEU A 124 -7.73 25.87 -1.77
N ILE A 125 -8.95 25.42 -1.47
CA ILE A 125 -10.10 26.31 -1.25
C ILE A 125 -9.86 27.20 -0.02
N ALA A 126 -9.29 26.66 1.06
CA ALA A 126 -8.97 27.46 2.25
C ALA A 126 -7.89 28.52 1.95
N LEU A 127 -6.90 28.17 1.14
CA LEU A 127 -5.88 29.08 0.63
C LEU A 127 -6.52 30.18 -0.25
N ALA A 128 -7.34 29.81 -1.23
CA ALA A 128 -8.02 30.74 -2.13
C ALA A 128 -8.98 31.68 -1.38
N ARG A 129 -9.69 31.17 -0.37
CA ARG A 129 -10.59 31.96 0.48
C ARG A 129 -9.87 32.76 1.57
N ARG A 130 -8.54 32.76 1.60
CA ARG A 130 -7.73 33.48 2.60
C ARG A 130 -8.08 33.09 4.06
N ARG A 131 -8.59 31.88 4.28
CA ARG A 131 -9.03 31.36 5.60
C ARG A 131 -7.97 30.49 6.28
N LEU A 132 -6.70 30.70 5.95
CA LEU A 132 -5.63 29.91 6.54
C LEU A 132 -5.30 30.42 7.96
N PRO A 133 -4.95 29.51 8.89
CA PRO A 133 -4.51 29.91 10.23
C PRO A 133 -3.34 30.88 10.16
N ALA A 134 -3.28 31.81 11.12
CA ALA A 134 -2.16 32.74 11.23
C ALA A 134 -0.83 32.01 11.51
N ASN A 135 -0.90 30.92 12.28
CA ASN A 135 0.25 30.10 12.60
C ASN A 135 0.68 29.25 11.38
N ARG A 136 1.94 29.42 10.96
CA ARG A 136 2.57 28.66 9.86
C ARG A 136 2.53 27.14 10.09
N TRP A 137 2.63 26.70 11.34
CA TRP A 137 2.59 25.28 11.70
C TRP A 137 1.19 24.68 11.54
N GLN A 138 0.15 25.37 12.01
CA GLN A 138 -1.23 24.93 11.84
C GLN A 138 -1.63 24.89 10.36
N ARG A 139 -1.09 25.80 9.56
CA ARG A 139 -1.26 25.80 8.12
C ARG A 139 -0.59 24.60 7.46
N ALA A 140 0.66 24.31 7.79
CA ALA A 140 1.36 23.11 7.33
C ALA A 140 0.57 21.83 7.65
N MET A 141 0.11 21.69 8.90
CA MET A 141 -0.68 20.54 9.35
C MET A 141 -1.97 20.31 8.55
N ARG A 142 -2.56 21.36 7.96
CA ARG A 142 -3.76 21.24 7.11
C ARG A 142 -3.49 20.56 5.76
N PHE A 143 -2.25 20.61 5.27
CA PHE A 143 -1.84 19.96 4.02
C PHE A 143 -1.34 18.52 4.25
N LEU A 144 -1.08 18.14 5.50
CA LEU A 144 -0.54 16.83 5.84
C LEU A 144 -1.41 15.64 5.35
N PRO A 145 -2.76 15.63 5.53
CA PRO A 145 -3.59 14.55 5.02
C PRO A 145 -3.49 14.39 3.49
N ALA A 146 -3.41 15.52 2.76
CA ALA A 146 -3.26 15.51 1.31
C ALA A 146 -1.89 14.94 0.88
N GLY A 147 -0.82 15.25 1.61
CA GLY A 147 0.51 14.69 1.38
C GLY A 147 0.59 13.18 1.62
N ILE A 148 0.07 12.71 2.76
CA ILE A 148 0.01 11.27 3.09
C ILE A 148 -0.79 10.51 2.02
N GLY A 149 -1.98 11.04 1.67
CA GLY A 149 -2.83 10.45 0.64
C GLY A 149 -2.14 10.38 -0.73
N THR A 150 -1.37 11.41 -1.10
CA THR A 150 -0.60 11.44 -2.35
C THR A 150 0.46 10.34 -2.39
N GLY A 151 1.19 10.14 -1.29
CA GLY A 151 2.19 9.06 -1.21
C GLY A 151 1.57 7.66 -1.28
N LEU A 152 0.43 7.45 -0.61
CA LEU A 152 -0.33 6.19 -0.71
C LEU A 152 -0.80 5.93 -2.15
N ILE A 153 -1.35 6.94 -2.82
CA ILE A 153 -1.79 6.83 -4.21
C ILE A 153 -0.65 6.53 -5.15
N ALA A 154 0.52 7.13 -4.94
CA ALA A 154 1.70 6.84 -5.75
C ALA A 154 2.07 5.36 -5.66
N VAL A 155 2.16 4.79 -4.46
CA VAL A 155 2.49 3.37 -4.26
C VAL A 155 1.45 2.45 -4.89
N ILE A 156 0.16 2.71 -4.67
CA ILE A 156 -0.93 1.91 -5.24
C ILE A 156 -0.88 2.00 -6.77
N SER A 157 -0.67 3.18 -7.33
CA SER A 157 -0.58 3.37 -8.79
C SER A 157 0.60 2.61 -9.38
N LEU A 158 1.79 2.68 -8.74
CA LEU A 158 2.97 1.93 -9.17
C LEU A 158 2.75 0.41 -9.11
N SER A 159 2.01 -0.07 -8.10
CA SER A 159 1.61 -1.47 -7.97
C SER A 159 0.70 -1.92 -9.11
N VAL A 160 -0.37 -1.17 -9.36
CA VAL A 160 -1.35 -1.45 -10.43
C VAL A 160 -0.71 -1.37 -11.82
N LEU A 161 0.18 -0.39 -12.03
CA LEU A 161 0.97 -0.24 -13.27
C LEU A 161 2.09 -1.28 -13.40
N ARG A 162 2.25 -2.17 -12.41
CA ARG A 162 3.26 -3.24 -12.39
C ARG A 162 4.69 -2.73 -12.43
N LEU A 163 4.95 -1.58 -11.82
CA LEU A 163 6.27 -0.97 -11.73
C LEU A 163 6.97 -1.35 -10.43
N VAL A 164 6.26 -1.27 -9.30
CA VAL A 164 6.83 -1.54 -7.97
C VAL A 164 5.78 -2.21 -7.08
N ALA A 165 6.16 -3.32 -6.44
CA ALA A 165 5.30 -3.97 -5.46
C ALA A 165 5.21 -3.14 -4.17
N PRO A 166 4.01 -2.99 -3.56
CA PRO A 166 3.83 -2.28 -2.30
C PRO A 166 4.57 -3.04 -1.21
N SER A 167 5.63 -2.46 -0.69
CA SER A 167 6.45 -3.02 0.38
C SER A 167 6.88 -1.90 1.31
N PRO A 168 7.16 -2.16 2.61
CA PRO A 168 7.51 -1.10 3.56
C PRO A 168 8.69 -0.24 3.11
N SER A 169 9.66 -0.82 2.40
CA SER A 169 10.81 -0.12 1.84
C SER A 169 10.45 0.85 0.71
N ALA A 170 9.38 0.59 -0.05
CA ALA A 170 8.85 1.51 -1.05
C ALA A 170 7.83 2.47 -0.45
N GLU A 171 6.90 1.96 0.37
CA GLU A 171 5.80 2.69 0.99
C GLU A 171 6.28 3.87 1.83
N ILE A 172 7.20 3.63 2.76
CA ILE A 172 7.63 4.63 3.73
C ILE A 172 8.25 5.85 3.04
N PRO A 173 9.23 5.71 2.11
CA PRO A 173 9.77 6.86 1.39
C PRO A 173 8.74 7.68 0.61
N PHE A 174 7.81 7.03 -0.10
CA PHE A 174 6.78 7.75 -0.86
C PHE A 174 5.83 8.51 0.05
N ILE A 175 5.36 7.89 1.12
CA ILE A 175 4.42 8.52 2.07
C ILE A 175 5.11 9.67 2.82
N VAL A 176 6.29 9.42 3.39
CA VAL A 176 7.03 10.43 4.16
C VAL A 176 7.49 11.57 3.25
N GLY A 177 7.99 11.27 2.05
CA GLY A 177 8.43 12.26 1.08
C GLY A 177 7.28 13.16 0.62
N ALA A 178 6.13 12.59 0.25
CA ALA A 178 4.95 13.36 -0.15
C ALA A 178 4.35 14.16 1.01
N ALA A 179 4.31 13.59 2.23
CA ALA A 179 3.89 14.30 3.43
C ALA A 179 4.80 15.50 3.74
N ALA A 180 6.13 15.32 3.67
CA ALA A 180 7.09 16.39 3.87
C ALA A 180 6.94 17.50 2.82
N ALA A 181 6.78 17.14 1.55
CA ALA A 181 6.53 18.12 0.49
C ALA A 181 5.24 18.92 0.72
N ALA A 182 4.14 18.26 1.10
CA ALA A 182 2.88 18.93 1.40
C ALA A 182 2.97 19.83 2.65
N LEU A 183 3.69 19.40 3.69
CA LEU A 183 3.98 20.23 4.86
C LEU A 183 4.77 21.48 4.48
N LEU A 184 5.80 21.35 3.65
CA LEU A 184 6.60 22.47 3.15
C LEU A 184 5.74 23.44 2.34
N LEU A 185 4.88 22.94 1.45
CA LEU A 185 3.92 23.76 0.71
C LEU A 185 2.99 24.54 1.66
N GLY A 186 2.40 23.86 2.65
CA GLY A 186 1.57 24.50 3.66
C GLY A 186 2.35 25.49 4.55
N TYR A 187 3.62 25.25 4.81
CA TYR A 187 4.46 26.17 5.59
C TYR A 187 4.76 27.46 4.82
N VAL A 188 5.07 27.35 3.53
CA VAL A 188 5.49 28.48 2.67
C VAL A 188 4.30 29.29 2.13
N THR A 189 3.07 28.77 2.18
CA THR A 189 1.89 29.51 1.68
C THR A 189 1.74 30.91 2.32
N PRO A 190 1.42 31.95 1.54
CA PRO A 190 1.38 33.34 2.03
C PRO A 190 0.35 33.57 3.16
N HIS A 191 0.63 34.54 4.03
CA HIS A 191 -0.29 34.93 5.09
C HIS A 191 -1.44 35.79 4.53
N PRO A 192 -2.71 35.60 4.97
CA PRO A 192 -3.84 36.41 4.50
C PRO A 192 -3.86 37.90 4.91
N GLY A 193 -2.83 38.43 5.57
CA GLY A 193 -2.94 39.65 6.37
C GLY A 193 -1.80 40.66 6.29
N GLU A 194 -0.87 40.56 5.33
CA GLU A 194 -0.04 41.74 5.01
C GLU A 194 -0.87 42.71 4.16
N GLN A 195 -1.83 43.39 4.81
CA GLN A 195 -2.18 44.73 4.37
C GLN A 195 -0.93 45.56 4.61
N GLN A 196 -0.24 45.87 3.51
CA GLN A 196 0.81 46.87 3.46
C GLN A 196 0.30 48.11 4.22
N PRO A 197 1.02 48.64 5.22
CA PRO A 197 0.60 49.87 5.88
C PRO A 197 0.47 50.93 4.80
N SER A 198 -0.75 51.37 4.51
CA SER A 198 -0.98 52.47 3.58
C SER A 198 -0.18 53.65 4.09
N GLU A 199 0.77 54.10 3.29
CA GLU A 199 1.62 55.28 3.45
C GLU A 199 0.78 56.58 3.35
N MET A 200 -0.34 56.65 4.10
CA MET A 200 -1.32 57.74 4.06
C MET A 200 -1.71 58.25 5.45
N ASP A 201 -0.99 57.86 6.51
CA ASP A 201 -1.24 58.34 7.88
C ASP A 201 -0.13 59.25 8.44
N THR A 202 0.64 59.88 7.56
CA THR A 202 1.44 61.06 7.92
C THR A 202 0.67 62.34 7.57
N VAL A 203 -0.40 62.63 8.33
CA VAL A 203 -0.96 63.99 8.37
C VAL A 203 0.00 64.87 9.18
N ARG A 204 0.73 65.70 8.44
CA ARG A 204 1.64 66.74 8.91
C ARG A 204 0.91 67.67 9.88
N ILE A 205 1.29 67.70 11.16
CA ILE A 205 0.89 68.79 12.06
C ILE A 205 1.66 70.03 11.62
N GLN A 206 0.94 70.98 11.04
CA GLN A 206 1.47 72.31 10.69
C GLN A 206 1.52 73.13 11.98
N ARG A 207 2.69 73.76 12.18
CA ARG A 207 3.13 74.45 13.40
C ARG A 207 2.36 75.73 13.67
#